data_AF-A0A933I3P2-F1
#
_entry.id   AF-A0A933I3P2-F1
#
_cell.length_a   1.000
_cell.length_b   1.000
_cell.length_c   1.000
_cell.angle_alpha   90.00
_cell.angle_beta   90.00
_cell.angle_gamma   90.00
#
_symmetry.space_group_name_H-M   'P 1'
#
loop_
_entity.id
_entity.type
_entity.pdbx_description
1 polymer ?
#
loop_
_entity_poly.entity_id
_entity_poly.type
_entity_poly.pdbx_seq_one_letter_code
_entity_poly.pdbx_strand_id
1 'polypeptide(L)'
;MKKLSIFLVAILSLSFFTFSFAGDLVSPEAGRYFNEAIKAQKSGDFEKAKIGYNKTLLLDPNNLDWQKFILNNYGIMFVESGDFEKAESAFLEVLEIDPDYEPAKINLGILYDKRKSRLEALEYWAKLYNWEAGKPRKLIFSEQAQK
;
A
#
# COMPACT_ATOMS: atom_id res chain seq x y z
N MET A 1 -15.86 2.65 59.04
CA MET A 1 -16.27 2.62 57.61
C MET A 1 -15.27 3.27 56.63
N LYS A 2 -13.99 3.50 57.00
CA LYS A 2 -13.00 4.14 56.10
C LYS A 2 -12.00 3.18 55.41
N LYS A 3 -11.95 1.89 55.78
CA LYS A 3 -10.97 0.92 55.23
C LYS A 3 -11.43 0.23 53.94
N LEU A 4 -12.73 0.23 53.63
CA LEU A 4 -13.29 -0.45 52.44
C LEU A 4 -13.06 0.34 51.14
N SER A 5 -12.84 1.66 51.23
CA SER A 5 -12.66 2.54 50.06
C SER A 5 -11.24 2.52 49.48
N ILE A 6 -10.22 2.15 50.25
CA ILE A 6 -8.82 2.16 49.79
C ILE A 6 -8.51 0.92 48.94
N PHE A 7 -9.12 -0.23 49.26
CA PHE A 7 -8.93 -1.47 48.51
C PHE A 7 -9.52 -1.42 47.09
N LEU A 8 -10.61 -0.68 46.89
CA LEU A 8 -11.28 -0.55 45.59
C LEU A 8 -10.49 0.33 44.61
N VAL A 9 -9.81 1.36 45.11
CA VAL A 9 -8.93 2.24 44.31
C VAL A 9 -7.66 1.50 43.88
N ALA A 10 -7.12 0.62 44.72
CA ALA A 10 -5.91 -0.16 44.41
C ALA A 10 -6.15 -1.24 43.33
N ILE A 11 -7.36 -1.78 43.21
CA ILE A 11 -7.70 -2.77 42.17
C ILE A 11 -7.89 -2.05 40.83
N LEU A 12 -8.52 -0.88 40.80
CA LEU A 12 -8.70 -0.09 39.56
C LEU A 12 -7.38 0.45 39.01
N SER A 13 -6.42 0.81 39.86
CA SER A 13 -5.09 1.22 39.40
C SER A 13 -4.24 0.05 38.89
N LEU A 14 -4.40 -1.15 39.44
CA LEU A 14 -3.70 -2.35 38.97
C LEU A 14 -4.23 -2.81 37.60
N SER A 15 -5.55 -2.69 37.37
CA SER A 15 -6.18 -2.96 36.07
C SER A 15 -5.78 -1.96 34.98
N PHE A 16 -5.58 -0.69 35.34
CA PHE A 16 -5.07 0.33 34.41
C PHE A 16 -3.58 0.11 34.08
N PHE A 17 -2.80 -0.41 35.03
CA PHE A 17 -1.38 -0.69 34.81
C PHE A 17 -1.14 -1.91 33.92
N THR A 18 -1.99 -2.94 33.98
CA THR A 18 -1.94 -4.09 33.05
C THR A 18 -2.44 -3.75 31.65
N PHE A 19 -3.29 -2.73 31.50
CA PHE A 19 -3.78 -2.32 30.18
C PHE A 19 -2.73 -1.52 29.38
N SER A 20 -1.69 -1.00 30.04
CA SER A 20 -0.60 -0.28 29.38
C SER A 20 0.55 -1.18 28.91
N PHE A 21 0.46 -2.50 29.07
CA PHE A 21 1.43 -3.49 28.58
C PHE A 21 0.92 -4.28 27.36
N ALA A 22 -0.03 -3.71 26.61
CA ALA A 22 -0.56 -4.30 25.38
C ALA A 22 -0.08 -3.57 24.10
N GLY A 23 0.90 -2.67 24.23
CA GLY A 23 1.36 -1.81 23.13
C GLY A 23 2.41 -2.42 22.20
N ASP A 24 3.14 -3.46 22.63
CA ASP A 24 4.38 -3.88 21.93
C ASP A 24 4.38 -5.34 21.46
N LEU A 25 3.28 -6.09 21.64
CA LEU A 25 3.22 -7.46 21.14
C LEU A 25 2.69 -7.47 19.70
N VAL A 26 3.60 -7.35 18.73
CA VAL A 26 3.29 -7.64 17.33
C VAL A 26 2.59 -9.00 17.27
N SER A 27 1.31 -9.01 16.86
CA SER A 27 0.53 -10.23 16.79
C SER A 27 1.22 -11.23 15.85
N PRO A 28 1.65 -12.42 16.33
CA PRO A 28 2.26 -13.42 15.46
C PRO A 28 1.32 -13.81 14.31
N GLU A 29 0.01 -13.69 14.53
CA GLU A 29 -0.99 -13.92 13.51
C GLU A 29 -1.02 -12.83 12.44
N ALA A 30 -0.83 -11.55 12.81
CA ALA A 30 -0.71 -10.45 11.84
C ALA A 30 0.50 -10.70 10.92
N GLY A 31 1.66 -11.04 11.50
CA GLY A 31 2.86 -11.39 10.74
C GLY A 31 2.65 -12.58 9.78
N ARG A 32 1.85 -13.58 10.17
CA ARG A 32 1.50 -14.70 9.29
C ARG A 32 0.72 -14.25 8.07
N TYR A 33 -0.34 -13.45 8.25
CA TYR A 33 -1.14 -12.95 7.12
C TYR A 33 -0.33 -12.02 6.21
N PHE A 34 0.57 -11.21 6.76
CA PHE A 34 1.49 -10.40 5.98
C PHE A 34 2.40 -11.26 5.09
N ASN A 35 3.01 -12.31 5.65
CA ASN A 35 3.87 -13.21 4.89
C ASN A 35 3.10 -13.99 3.79
N GLU A 36 1.88 -14.43 4.08
CA GLU A 36 1.00 -15.04 3.08
C GLU A 36 0.64 -14.06 1.96
N ALA A 37 0.40 -12.79 2.28
CA ALA A 37 0.13 -11.73 1.32
C ALA A 37 1.33 -11.45 0.40
N ILE A 38 2.53 -11.35 0.97
CA ILE A 38 3.78 -11.19 0.20
C ILE A 38 3.97 -12.35 -0.78
N LYS A 39 3.71 -13.58 -0.34
CA LYS A 39 3.80 -14.76 -1.22
C LYS A 39 2.77 -14.68 -2.35
N ALA A 40 1.54 -14.27 -2.05
CA ALA A 40 0.48 -14.10 -3.05
C ALA A 40 0.83 -13.01 -4.07
N GLN A 41 1.32 -11.86 -3.61
CA GLN A 41 1.78 -10.77 -4.47
C GLN A 41 2.89 -11.23 -5.42
N LYS A 42 3.90 -11.94 -4.90
CA LYS A 42 4.98 -12.51 -5.73
C LYS A 42 4.49 -13.49 -6.79
N SER A 43 3.35 -14.15 -6.56
CA SER A 43 2.70 -15.02 -7.55
C SER A 43 1.74 -14.29 -8.50
N GLY A 44 1.58 -12.97 -8.37
CA GLY A 44 0.64 -12.17 -9.15
C GLY A 44 -0.82 -12.26 -8.69
N ASP A 45 -1.10 -12.97 -7.59
CA ASP A 45 -2.44 -13.05 -7.00
C ASP A 45 -2.70 -11.83 -6.12
N PHE A 46 -2.99 -10.71 -6.77
CA PHE A 46 -3.19 -9.42 -6.12
C PHE A 46 -4.44 -9.37 -5.25
N GLU A 47 -5.47 -10.13 -5.56
CA GLU A 47 -6.67 -10.21 -4.73
C GLU A 47 -6.35 -10.89 -3.39
N LYS A 48 -5.66 -12.03 -3.42
CA LYS A 48 -5.25 -12.71 -2.20
C LYS A 48 -4.24 -11.89 -1.40
N ALA A 49 -3.34 -11.17 -2.05
CA ALA A 49 -2.42 -10.25 -1.37
C ALA A 49 -3.18 -9.17 -0.58
N LYS A 50 -4.14 -8.47 -1.22
CA LYS A 50 -5.00 -7.48 -0.55
C LYS A 50 -5.73 -8.06 0.67
N ILE A 51 -6.26 -9.28 0.56
CA ILE A 51 -6.94 -9.94 1.69
C ILE A 51 -5.99 -10.15 2.86
N GLY A 52 -4.77 -10.65 2.64
CA GLY A 52 -3.80 -10.88 3.70
C GLY A 52 -3.29 -9.58 4.34
N TYR A 53 -3.04 -8.55 3.54
CA TYR A 53 -2.68 -7.22 4.05
C TYR A 53 -3.79 -6.60 4.89
N ASN A 54 -5.04 -6.63 4.42
CA ASN A 54 -6.17 -6.10 5.20
C ASN A 54 -6.38 -6.86 6.51
N LYS A 55 -6.16 -8.19 6.54
CA LYS A 55 -6.18 -8.96 7.78
C LYS A 55 -5.05 -8.57 8.73
N THR A 56 -3.87 -8.26 8.21
CA THR A 56 -2.73 -7.78 9.01
C THR A 56 -3.12 -6.47 9.72
N LEU A 57 -3.66 -5.50 8.98
CA LEU A 57 -4.11 -4.22 9.53
C LEU A 57 -5.32 -4.37 10.47
N LEU A 58 -6.20 -5.35 10.26
CA LEU A 58 -7.31 -5.61 11.17
C LEU A 58 -6.84 -6.13 12.54
N LEU A 59 -5.80 -6.96 12.54
CA LEU A 59 -5.25 -7.56 13.76
C LEU A 59 -4.37 -6.59 14.55
N ASP A 60 -3.74 -5.65 13.85
CA ASP A 60 -2.84 -4.67 14.48
C ASP A 60 -2.99 -3.29 13.80
N PRO A 61 -4.13 -2.61 14.05
CA PRO A 61 -4.53 -1.42 13.30
C PRO A 61 -3.69 -0.18 13.58
N ASN A 62 -3.05 -0.10 14.75
CA ASN A 62 -2.28 1.07 15.18
C ASN A 62 -0.77 0.92 14.94
N ASN A 63 -0.35 -0.21 14.37
CA ASN A 63 1.05 -0.46 14.08
C ASN A 63 1.46 0.22 12.78
N LEU A 64 2.22 1.31 12.94
CA LEU A 64 2.69 2.13 11.84
C LEU A 64 3.67 1.39 10.92
N ASP A 65 4.41 0.40 11.42
CA ASP A 65 5.27 -0.43 10.57
C ASP A 65 4.43 -1.29 9.62
N TRP A 66 3.34 -1.90 10.09
CA TRP A 66 2.43 -2.61 9.18
C TRP A 66 1.80 -1.70 8.14
N GLN A 67 1.29 -0.54 8.55
CA GLN A 67 0.72 0.43 7.61
C GLN A 67 1.73 0.82 6.54
N LYS A 68 2.94 1.20 6.96
CA LYS A 68 4.06 1.55 6.08
C LYS A 68 4.43 0.43 5.10
N PHE A 69 4.66 -0.79 5.61
CA PHE A 69 5.06 -1.91 4.75
C PHE A 69 3.96 -2.28 3.76
N ILE A 70 2.70 -2.25 4.20
CA ILE A 70 1.56 -2.60 3.35
C ILE A 70 1.31 -1.53 2.29
N LEU A 71 1.34 -0.24 2.65
CA LEU A 71 1.21 0.85 1.68
C LEU A 71 2.31 0.79 0.61
N ASN A 72 3.55 0.53 1.00
CA ASN A 72 4.64 0.35 0.04
C ASN A 72 4.37 -0.84 -0.90
N ASN A 73 3.84 -1.96 -0.40
CA ASN A 73 3.48 -3.10 -1.24
C ASN A 73 2.28 -2.83 -2.14
N TYR A 74 1.27 -2.08 -1.68
CA TYR A 74 0.18 -1.61 -2.53
C TYR A 74 0.68 -0.70 -3.65
N GLY A 75 1.60 0.22 -3.34
CA GLY A 75 2.26 1.05 -4.34
C GLY A 75 2.89 0.20 -5.45
N ILE A 76 3.65 -0.83 -5.10
CA ILE A 76 4.26 -1.77 -6.06
C ILE A 76 3.19 -2.45 -6.93
N MET A 77 2.12 -2.96 -6.32
CA MET A 77 1.01 -3.61 -7.05
C MET A 77 0.30 -2.63 -8.01
N PHE A 78 0.17 -1.36 -7.63
CA PHE A 78 -0.38 -0.31 -8.48
C PHE A 78 0.55 0.02 -9.66
N VAL A 79 1.88 0.05 -9.45
CA VAL A 79 2.85 0.15 -10.54
C VAL A 79 2.70 -1.01 -11.54
N GLU A 80 2.57 -2.24 -11.05
CA GLU A 80 2.45 -3.44 -11.88
C GLU A 80 1.13 -3.48 -12.69
N SER A 81 0.05 -2.97 -12.12
CA SER A 81 -1.25 -2.84 -12.80
C SER A 81 -1.39 -1.59 -13.67
N GLY A 82 -0.40 -0.68 -13.63
CA GLY A 82 -0.37 0.54 -14.43
C GLY A 82 -1.20 1.71 -13.88
N ASP A 83 -1.70 1.59 -12.64
CA ASP A 83 -2.43 2.65 -11.92
C ASP A 83 -1.41 3.56 -11.20
N PHE A 84 -0.72 4.38 -11.99
CA PHE A 84 0.42 5.18 -11.52
C PHE A 84 0.02 6.25 -10.51
N GLU A 85 -1.19 6.76 -10.58
CA GLU A 85 -1.73 7.76 -9.65
C GLU A 85 -1.90 7.15 -8.25
N LYS A 86 -2.49 5.95 -8.15
CA LYS A 86 -2.60 5.26 -6.84
C LYS A 86 -1.25 4.79 -6.32
N ALA A 87 -0.33 4.39 -7.20
CA ALA A 87 1.03 4.05 -6.81
C ALA A 87 1.74 5.23 -6.13
N GLU A 88 1.64 6.42 -6.73
CA GLU A 88 2.23 7.65 -6.18
C GLU A 88 1.64 8.00 -4.81
N SER A 89 0.31 7.98 -4.67
CA SER A 89 -0.36 8.22 -3.38
C SER A 89 0.14 7.27 -2.31
N ALA A 90 0.18 5.96 -2.60
CA ALA A 90 0.60 4.97 -1.63
C ALA A 90 2.04 5.15 -1.16
N PHE A 91 2.97 5.52 -2.06
CA PHE A 91 4.35 5.80 -1.65
C PHE A 91 4.51 7.13 -0.91
N LEU A 92 3.71 8.15 -1.24
CA LEU A 92 3.73 9.41 -0.50
C LEU A 92 3.16 9.24 0.91
N GLU A 93 2.08 8.48 1.08
CA GLU A 93 1.52 8.13 2.41
C GLU A 93 2.54 7.37 3.28
N VAL A 94 3.39 6.52 2.67
CA VAL A 94 4.51 5.91 3.40
C VAL A 94 5.48 6.96 3.94
N LEU A 95 5.80 7.99 3.15
CA LEU A 95 6.70 9.06 3.55
C LEU A 95 6.07 10.05 4.54
N GLU A 96 4.74 10.09 4.64
CA GLU A 96 4.05 10.78 5.73
C GLU A 96 4.20 10.04 7.07
N ILE A 97 4.23 8.70 7.05
CA ILE A 97 4.46 7.86 8.24
C ILE A 97 5.93 7.86 8.64
N ASP A 98 6.82 7.68 7.66
CA ASP A 98 8.26 7.54 7.84
C ASP A 98 9.00 8.28 6.70
N PRO A 99 9.35 9.57 6.91
CA PRO A 99 10.00 10.39 5.90
C PRO A 99 11.35 9.84 5.41
N ASP A 100 11.97 8.92 6.15
CA ASP A 100 13.27 8.32 5.84
C ASP A 100 13.17 6.91 5.29
N TYR A 101 11.96 6.42 4.99
CA TYR A 101 11.75 5.12 4.40
C TYR A 101 12.28 5.04 2.95
N GLU A 102 13.55 4.66 2.83
CA GLU A 102 14.29 4.56 1.57
C GLU A 102 13.55 3.75 0.48
N PRO A 103 12.90 2.60 0.78
CA PRO A 103 12.21 1.85 -0.27
C PRO A 103 11.11 2.64 -0.98
N ALA A 104 10.36 3.51 -0.28
CA ALA A 104 9.34 4.33 -0.92
C ALA A 104 9.95 5.43 -1.80
N LYS A 105 11.07 6.05 -1.37
CA LYS A 105 11.82 7.01 -2.19
C LYS A 105 12.33 6.37 -3.49
N ILE A 106 12.89 5.17 -3.39
CA ILE A 106 13.37 4.39 -4.55
C ILE A 106 12.20 4.06 -5.47
N ASN A 107 11.08 3.57 -4.92
CA ASN A 107 9.92 3.20 -5.71
C ASN A 107 9.24 4.40 -6.40
N LEU A 108 9.22 5.59 -5.77
CA LEU A 108 8.79 6.83 -6.42
C LEU A 108 9.68 7.20 -7.61
N GLY A 109 11.01 7.07 -7.47
CA GLY A 109 11.93 7.26 -8.58
C GLY A 109 11.62 6.33 -9.76
N ILE A 110 11.47 5.03 -9.48
CA ILE A 110 11.11 4.02 -10.49
C ILE A 110 9.76 4.33 -11.14
N LEU A 111 8.77 4.77 -10.36
CA LEU A 111 7.45 5.15 -10.85
C LEU A 111 7.53 6.34 -11.81
N TYR A 112 8.29 7.37 -11.47
CA TYR A 112 8.45 8.56 -12.31
C TYR A 112 9.16 8.25 -13.62
N ASP A 113 10.18 7.39 -13.60
CA ASP A 113 10.83 6.92 -14.82
C ASP A 113 9.86 6.14 -15.71
N LYS A 114 9.10 5.19 -15.14
CA LYS A 114 8.09 4.43 -15.88
C LYS A 114 7.00 5.33 -16.48
N ARG A 115 6.53 6.31 -15.71
CA ARG A 115 5.50 7.27 -16.16
C ARG A 115 6.01 8.13 -17.30
N LYS A 116 7.25 8.63 -17.21
CA LYS A 116 7.90 9.40 -18.28
C LYS A 116 8.05 8.57 -19.55
N SER A 117 8.61 7.36 -19.46
CA SER A 117 8.77 6.48 -20.62
C SER A 117 7.44 6.13 -21.30
N ARG A 118 6.36 5.98 -20.53
CA ARG A 118 5.02 5.77 -21.09
C ARG A 118 4.52 6.99 -21.87
N LEU A 119 4.75 8.20 -21.37
CA LEU A 119 4.37 9.44 -22.06
C LEU A 119 5.18 9.62 -23.36
N GLU A 120 6.48 9.38 -23.33
CA GLU A 120 7.35 9.44 -24.50
C GLU A 120 6.92 8.42 -25.57
N ALA A 121 6.58 7.18 -25.16
CA ALA A 121 6.04 6.19 -26.07
C ALA A 121 4.72 6.65 -26.70
N LEU A 122 3.80 7.18 -25.91
CA LEU A 122 2.53 7.71 -26.42
C LEU A 122 2.73 8.86 -27.41
N GLU A 123 3.68 9.76 -27.15
CA GLU A 123 4.03 10.85 -28.08
C GLU A 123 4.61 10.30 -29.39
N TYR A 124 5.48 9.29 -29.32
CA TYR A 124 6.03 8.65 -30.50
C TYR A 124 4.94 7.98 -31.35
N TRP A 125 4.05 7.22 -30.72
CA TRP A 125 2.89 6.62 -31.40
C TRP A 125 1.98 7.70 -31.98
N ALA A 126 1.79 8.82 -31.27
CA ALA A 126 1.00 9.95 -31.76
C ALA A 126 1.53 10.48 -33.09
N LYS A 127 2.85 10.69 -33.16
CA LYS A 127 3.53 11.15 -34.38
C LYS A 127 3.44 10.12 -35.52
N LEU A 128 3.68 8.84 -35.22
CA LEU A 128 3.68 7.77 -36.24
C LEU A 128 2.31 7.60 -36.91
N TYR A 129 1.22 7.73 -36.16
CA TYR A 129 -0.14 7.50 -36.65
C TYR A 129 -0.93 8.78 -36.91
N ASN A 130 -0.31 9.96 -36.84
CA ASN A 130 -0.98 11.27 -36.89
C ASN A 130 -2.17 11.35 -35.90
N TRP A 131 -1.99 10.76 -34.71
CA TRP A 131 -3.01 10.73 -33.67
C TRP A 131 -2.95 12.03 -32.87
N GLU A 132 -4.00 12.83 -33.01
CA GLU A 132 -4.20 14.04 -32.20
C GLU A 132 -4.69 13.65 -30.79
N ALA A 133 -4.01 14.18 -29.77
CA ALA A 133 -4.40 13.99 -28.38
C ALA A 133 -5.88 14.40 -28.18
N GLY A 134 -6.73 13.44 -27.80
CA GLY A 134 -8.17 13.65 -27.60
C GLY A 134 -9.10 12.71 -28.39
N LYS A 135 -8.61 11.98 -29.41
CA LYS A 135 -9.42 10.98 -30.12
C LYS A 135 -9.30 9.58 -29.46
N PRO A 136 -10.41 8.88 -29.14
CA PRO A 136 -10.35 7.58 -28.47
C PRO A 136 -9.62 6.52 -29.32
N ARG A 137 -8.77 5.71 -28.67
CA ARG A 137 -7.86 4.69 -29.25
C ARG A 137 -8.54 3.63 -30.14
N LYS A 138 -9.87 3.57 -30.16
CA LYS A 138 -10.64 2.47 -30.78
C LYS A 138 -10.76 2.57 -32.32
N LEU A 139 -10.36 3.67 -32.95
CA LEU A 139 -10.63 3.93 -34.37
C LEU A 139 -9.48 3.60 -35.35
N ILE A 140 -8.22 3.52 -34.90
CA ILE A 140 -7.08 3.46 -35.83
C ILE A 140 -6.76 2.01 -36.27
N PHE A 141 -6.93 1.03 -35.38
CA PHE A 141 -6.54 -0.37 -35.66
C PHE A 141 -7.47 -1.09 -36.64
N SER A 142 -8.71 -0.62 -36.84
CA SER A 142 -9.66 -1.26 -37.76
C SER A 142 -9.50 -0.82 -39.21
N GLU A 143 -8.94 0.36 -39.48
CA GLU A 143 -8.82 0.90 -40.85
C GLU A 143 -7.58 0.40 -41.59
N GLN A 144 -6.47 0.14 -40.89
CA GLN A 144 -5.24 -0.32 -41.53
C GLN A 144 -5.19 -1.84 -41.80
N ALA A 145 -6.13 -2.61 -41.26
CA ALA A 145 -6.25 -4.04 -41.52
C ALA A 145 -7.00 -4.36 -42.84
N GLN A 146 -7.50 -3.34 -43.56
CA GLN A 146 -8.29 -3.49 -44.79
C GLN A 146 -7.61 -2.97 -46.06
N LYS A 147 -6.32 -2.64 -46.03
CA LYS A 147 -5.52 -2.31 -47.22
C LYS A 147 -4.35 -3.26 -47.35
#